data_AF-A0A5C3LIJ7-F1
#
_entry.id   AF-A0A5C3LIJ7-F1
#
_cell.length_a   1.000
_cell.length_b   1.000
_cell.length_c   1.000
_cell.angle_alpha   90.00
_cell.angle_beta   90.00
_cell.angle_gamma   90.00
#
_symmetry.space_group_name_H-M   'P 1'
#
loop_
_entity.id
_entity.type
_entity.pdbx_description
1 polymer ?
#
loop_
_entity_poly.entity_id
_entity_poly.type
_entity_poly.pdbx_seq_one_letter_code
_entity_poly.pdbx_strand_id
1 'polypeptide(L)'
;ILSVQLSNSGLKVSKIILGCMSYGSPEWQSWILEEEESIKHIKAVCLSSLPLLNMTPYLNLKVYSNGLSKVILGKAIKQHNLPQDEIIVMTKVCPTSHFHLSVCHTHVHSGYIFNSVKKSLECLQLDYVNVL
;
A
#
# COMPACT_ATOMS: atom_id res chain seq x y z
N ILE A 1 -4.80 12.95 -18.49
CA ILE A 1 -3.64 12.14 -18.04
C ILE A 1 -3.58 10.90 -18.93
N LEU A 2 -2.41 10.57 -19.52
CA LEU A 2 -2.28 9.41 -20.41
C LEU A 2 -2.33 8.13 -19.56
N SER A 3 -3.47 7.44 -19.53
CA SER A 3 -3.60 6.13 -18.89
C SER A 3 -2.96 5.04 -19.75
N VAL A 4 -2.30 4.07 -19.12
CA VAL A 4 -1.74 2.88 -19.77
C VAL A 4 -2.43 1.62 -19.25
N GLN A 5 -2.56 0.60 -20.10
CA GLN A 5 -3.14 -0.67 -19.69
C GLN A 5 -2.10 -1.47 -18.90
N LEU A 6 -2.48 -1.96 -17.72
CA LEU A 6 -1.62 -2.79 -16.89
C LEU A 6 -1.61 -4.23 -17.43
N SER A 7 -0.74 -4.49 -18.40
CA SER A 7 -0.61 -5.80 -19.05
C SER A 7 -1.98 -6.32 -19.52
N ASN A 8 -2.29 -7.60 -19.31
CA ASN A 8 -3.54 -8.25 -19.71
C ASN A 8 -4.64 -8.19 -18.64
N SER A 9 -4.47 -7.40 -17.58
CA SER A 9 -5.47 -7.30 -16.48
C SER A 9 -6.74 -6.53 -16.85
N GLY A 10 -6.73 -5.80 -17.97
CA GLY A 10 -7.81 -4.89 -18.35
C GLY A 10 -7.86 -3.59 -17.54
N LEU A 11 -7.03 -3.44 -16.49
CA LEU A 11 -6.96 -2.23 -15.68
C LEU A 11 -6.23 -1.12 -16.44
N LYS A 12 -6.82 0.09 -16.44
CA LYS A 12 -6.17 1.31 -16.92
C LYS A 12 -5.61 2.08 -15.73
N VAL A 13 -4.30 2.28 -15.72
CA VAL A 13 -3.58 2.97 -14.65
C VAL A 13 -2.88 4.22 -15.17
N SER A 14 -2.58 5.18 -14.30
CA SER A 14 -1.69 6.27 -14.68
C SER A 14 -0.27 5.77 -14.96
N LYS A 15 0.48 6.47 -15.82
CA LYS A 15 1.91 6.18 -16.09
C LYS A 15 2.78 6.34 -14.85
N ILE A 16 2.33 7.13 -13.87
CA ILE A 16 3.04 7.37 -12.61
C ILE A 16 2.23 6.71 -11.50
N ILE A 17 2.92 6.01 -10.61
CA ILE A 17 2.33 5.30 -9.46
C ILE A 17 2.95 5.90 -8.20
N LEU A 18 2.13 6.17 -7.18
CA LEU A 18 2.62 6.67 -5.91
C LEU A 18 2.95 5.50 -4.97
N GLY A 19 4.20 5.42 -4.55
CA GLY A 19 4.63 4.52 -3.50
C GLY A 19 4.31 5.08 -2.11
N CYS A 20 3.58 4.31 -1.30
CA CYS A 20 3.22 4.68 0.07
C CYS A 20 4.29 4.31 1.12
N MET A 21 5.50 3.97 0.66
CA MET A 21 6.65 3.59 1.50
C MET A 21 7.11 4.73 2.42
N SER A 22 6.93 5.97 1.99
CA SER A 22 7.38 7.16 2.70
C SER A 22 6.36 7.70 3.71
N TYR A 23 5.28 6.97 4.02
CA TYR A 23 4.24 7.40 4.96
C TYR A 23 4.33 6.62 6.26
N GLY A 24 4.32 7.30 7.40
CA GLY A 24 4.42 6.65 8.71
C GLY A 24 5.02 7.55 9.77
N SER A 25 5.95 7.00 10.55
CA SER A 25 6.67 7.75 11.59
C SER A 25 8.09 8.09 11.12
N PRO A 26 8.53 9.36 11.19
CA PRO A 26 9.91 9.77 10.97
C PRO A 26 10.93 9.05 11.86
N GLU A 27 10.48 8.48 12.99
CA GLU A 27 11.31 7.63 13.86
C GLU A 27 11.86 6.40 13.13
N TRP A 28 11.17 5.91 12.09
CA TRP A 28 11.63 4.74 11.33
C TRP A 28 12.77 5.11 10.38
N GLN A 29 12.66 6.22 9.65
CA GLN A 29 13.68 6.82 8.78
C GLN A 29 13.37 8.32 8.60
N SER A 30 14.40 9.15 8.49
CA SER A 30 14.27 10.62 8.43
C SER A 30 13.51 11.15 7.21
N TRP A 31 13.37 10.36 6.14
CA TRP A 31 12.63 10.74 4.92
C TRP A 31 11.13 10.38 4.96
N ILE A 32 10.64 9.86 6.08
CA ILE A 32 9.23 9.47 6.23
C ILE A 32 8.42 10.69 6.65
N LEU A 33 7.28 10.86 6.00
CA LEU A 33 6.31 11.90 6.28
C LEU A 33 5.35 11.42 7.37
N GLU A 34 5.05 12.33 8.30
CA GLU A 34 4.01 12.13 9.31
C GLU A 34 2.60 12.10 8.69
N GLU A 35 1.61 11.70 9.48
CA GLU A 35 0.23 11.50 9.03
C GLU A 35 -0.34 12.74 8.32
N GLU A 36 -0.16 13.94 8.87
CA GLU A 36 -0.74 15.17 8.31
C GLU A 36 -0.18 15.49 6.92
N GLU A 37 1.15 15.48 6.77
CA GLU A 37 1.83 15.73 5.49
C GLU A 37 1.57 14.61 4.47
N SER A 38 1.50 13.36 4.95
CA SER A 38 1.14 12.22 4.11
C SER A 38 -0.28 12.38 3.54
N ILE A 39 -1.25 12.79 4.34
CA ILE A 39 -2.64 13.01 3.90
C ILE A 39 -2.69 14.13 2.85
N LYS A 40 -1.99 15.25 3.08
CA LYS A 40 -1.89 16.34 2.09
C LYS A 40 -1.29 15.86 0.77
N HIS A 41 -0.22 15.06 0.84
CA HIS A 41 0.43 14.51 -0.33
C HIS A 41 -0.47 13.53 -1.10
N ILE A 42 -1.17 12.64 -0.39
CA ILE A 42 -2.15 11.71 -0.98
C ILE A 42 -3.26 12.48 -1.68
N LYS A 43 -3.78 13.56 -1.09
CA LYS A 43 -4.78 14.42 -1.73
C LYS A 43 -4.30 14.98 -3.07
N ALA A 44 -3.08 15.54 -3.11
CA ALA A 44 -2.50 16.10 -4.33
C ALA A 44 -2.33 15.05 -5.43
N VAL A 45 -2.00 13.82 -5.03
CA VAL A 45 -1.81 12.70 -5.93
C VAL A 45 -3.13 12.09 -6.41
N CYS A 46 -4.14 11.97 -5.55
CA CYS A 46 -5.47 11.49 -5.92
C CYS A 46 -6.17 12.44 -6.88
N LEU A 47 -5.95 13.76 -6.78
CA LEU A 47 -6.35 14.72 -7.81
C LEU A 47 -5.73 14.42 -9.19
N SER A 48 -4.61 13.71 -9.21
CA SER A 48 -3.91 13.29 -10.43
C SER A 48 -4.22 11.84 -10.85
N SER A 49 -5.21 11.19 -10.23
CA SER A 49 -5.64 9.81 -10.52
C SER A 49 -4.49 8.78 -10.56
N LEU A 50 -3.49 8.92 -9.68
CA LEU A 50 -2.38 7.97 -9.63
C LEU A 50 -2.75 6.74 -8.77
N PRO A 51 -2.44 5.52 -9.23
CA PRO A 51 -2.56 4.33 -8.40
C PRO A 51 -1.60 4.38 -7.20
N LEU A 52 -2.03 3.76 -6.10
CA LEU A 52 -1.33 3.75 -4.82
C LEU A 52 -0.75 2.36 -4.56
N LEU A 53 0.57 2.28 -4.39
CA LEU A 53 1.28 1.04 -4.11
C LEU A 53 1.68 0.98 -2.63
N ASN A 54 1.25 -0.08 -1.95
CA ASN A 54 1.60 -0.33 -0.54
C ASN A 54 2.12 -1.76 -0.33
N MET A 55 2.79 -2.03 0.79
CA MET A 55 3.34 -3.36 1.09
C MET A 55 2.74 -3.94 2.38
N THR A 56 2.54 -5.26 2.39
CA THR A 56 2.05 -6.02 3.54
C THR A 56 3.17 -6.84 4.18
N PRO A 57 3.64 -6.48 5.38
CA PRO A 57 4.46 -7.36 6.21
C PRO A 57 3.61 -8.31 7.09
N TYR A 58 4.21 -9.45 7.46
CA TYR A 58 3.63 -10.46 8.36
C TYR A 58 3.36 -9.93 9.77
N LEU A 59 2.49 -10.65 10.48
CA LEU A 59 1.78 -10.37 11.72
C LEU A 59 2.58 -9.75 12.90
N ASN A 60 3.91 -9.73 12.87
CA ASN A 60 4.75 -9.24 13.97
C ASN A 60 5.97 -8.40 13.49
N LEU A 61 6.08 -8.07 12.20
CA LEU A 61 7.23 -7.33 11.67
C LEU A 61 6.89 -5.88 11.34
N LYS A 62 7.65 -4.96 11.94
CA LYS A 62 7.55 -3.50 11.77
C LYS A 62 8.12 -3.03 10.41
N VAL A 63 7.53 -3.45 9.28
CA VAL A 63 7.90 -2.86 7.98
C VAL A 63 6.97 -1.68 7.68
N TYR A 64 7.51 -0.58 7.13
CA TYR A 64 6.78 0.68 6.89
C TYR A 64 6.11 1.26 8.13
N SER A 65 6.93 1.61 9.12
CA SER A 65 6.46 2.17 10.39
C SER A 65 5.37 1.32 11.04
N ASN A 66 5.53 0.00 11.04
CA ASN A 66 4.57 -0.95 11.65
C ASN A 66 3.17 -0.96 11.00
N GLY A 67 3.08 -0.76 9.68
CA GLY A 67 1.80 -0.73 8.95
C GLY A 67 1.04 0.59 9.07
N LEU A 68 1.64 1.62 9.67
CA LEU A 68 1.06 2.97 9.74
C LEU A 68 0.79 3.55 8.34
N SER A 69 1.61 3.23 7.33
CA SER A 69 1.38 3.68 5.96
C SER A 69 -0.02 3.31 5.43
N LYS A 70 -0.53 2.14 5.80
CA LYS A 70 -1.86 1.66 5.41
C LYS A 70 -2.97 2.37 6.14
N VAL A 71 -2.78 2.58 7.44
CA VAL A 71 -3.76 3.29 8.28
C VAL A 71 -3.90 4.73 7.82
N ILE A 72 -2.77 5.40 7.56
CA ILE A 72 -2.74 6.77 7.02
C ILE A 72 -3.42 6.80 5.65
N LEU A 73 -3.17 5.82 4.79
CA LEU A 73 -3.82 5.77 3.48
C LEU A 73 -5.34 5.57 3.58
N GLY A 74 -5.80 4.63 4.41
CA GLY A 74 -7.23 4.40 4.64
C GLY A 74 -7.92 5.62 5.23
N LYS A 75 -7.28 6.30 6.18
CA LYS A 75 -7.75 7.59 6.73
C LYS A 75 -7.83 8.67 5.65
N ALA A 76 -6.81 8.81 4.81
CA ALA A 76 -6.78 9.81 3.73
C ALA A 76 -7.93 9.60 2.73
N ILE A 77 -8.19 8.35 2.34
CA ILE A 77 -9.31 7.99 1.45
C ILE A 77 -10.65 8.42 2.05
N LYS A 78 -10.88 8.09 3.33
CA LYS A 78 -12.10 8.47 4.06
C LYS A 78 -12.23 9.96 4.27
N GLN A 79 -11.16 10.63 4.69
CA GLN A 79 -11.15 12.07 4.98
C GLN A 79 -11.41 12.91 3.73
N HIS A 80 -10.97 12.43 2.56
CA HIS A 80 -11.19 13.12 1.28
C HIS A 80 -12.41 12.62 0.52
N ASN A 81 -13.21 11.71 1.10
CA ASN A 81 -14.38 11.09 0.46
C ASN A 81 -14.07 10.62 -0.97
N LEU A 82 -12.90 10.00 -1.16
CA LEU A 82 -12.49 9.57 -2.48
C LEU A 82 -13.31 8.33 -2.87
N PRO A 83 -13.94 8.33 -4.06
CA PRO A 83 -14.70 7.18 -4.52
C PRO A 83 -13.76 5.99 -4.74
N GLN A 84 -14.03 4.88 -4.05
CA GLN A 84 -13.20 3.68 -4.09
C GLN A 84 -13.12 3.08 -5.50
N ASP A 85 -14.11 3.32 -6.35
CA ASP A 85 -14.14 2.88 -7.75
C ASP A 85 -13.18 3.64 -8.66
N GLU A 86 -12.77 4.86 -8.28
CA GLU A 86 -11.82 5.68 -9.06
C GLU A 86 -10.38 5.49 -8.58
N ILE A 87 -10.18 4.91 -7.41
CA ILE A 87 -8.85 4.68 -6.83
C ILE A 87 -8.41 3.26 -7.15
N ILE A 88 -7.23 3.14 -7.76
CA ILE A 88 -6.59 1.86 -7.95
C ILE A 88 -5.60 1.64 -6.81
N VAL A 89 -5.96 0.73 -5.89
CA VAL A 89 -5.13 0.34 -4.75
C VAL A 89 -4.40 -0.96 -5.08
N MET A 90 -3.08 -0.91 -5.01
CA MET A 90 -2.21 -2.07 -5.20
C MET A 90 -1.50 -2.37 -3.88
N THR A 91 -1.52 -3.64 -3.47
CA THR A 91 -0.74 -4.08 -2.32
C THR A 91 0.20 -5.20 -2.74
N LYS A 92 1.29 -5.42 -2.00
CA LYS A 92 2.23 -6.52 -2.22
C LYS A 92 2.32 -7.37 -0.96
N VAL A 93 2.24 -8.69 -1.11
CA VAL A 93 2.57 -9.63 -0.02
C VAL A 93 4.06 -9.94 -0.07
N CYS A 94 4.79 -9.60 0.99
CA CYS A 94 6.19 -10.00 1.12
C CYS A 94 6.30 -11.17 2.10
N PRO A 95 6.85 -12.32 1.69
CA PRO A 95 7.30 -13.31 2.64
C PRO A 95 8.45 -12.75 3.46
N THR A 96 8.36 -12.88 4.79
CA THR A 96 9.44 -12.46 5.68
C THR A 96 10.18 -13.71 6.17
N SER A 97 11.36 -13.97 5.62
CA SER A 97 12.47 -14.47 6.44
C SER A 97 13.19 -13.24 6.99
N HIS A 98 13.84 -13.39 8.15
CA HIS A 98 14.67 -12.36 8.75
C HIS A 98 15.47 -11.60 7.68
N PHE A 99 15.60 -10.28 7.86
CA PHE A 99 16.39 -9.35 7.05
C PHE A 99 17.91 -9.65 7.24
N HIS A 100 18.29 -10.91 7.11
CA HIS A 100 19.65 -11.40 7.11
C HIS A 100 19.90 -11.98 5.72
N LEU A 101 20.97 -11.49 5.09
CA LEU A 101 21.43 -11.94 3.78
C LEU A 101 21.43 -13.47 3.68
N SER A 102 21.03 -13.94 2.49
CA SER A 102 21.11 -15.31 1.96
C SER A 102 20.01 -16.30 2.39
N VAL A 103 19.43 -16.94 1.38
CA VAL A 103 18.45 -18.05 1.40
C VAL A 103 16.97 -17.65 1.49
N CYS A 104 16.41 -17.25 0.33
CA CYS A 104 14.97 -17.09 0.10
C CYS A 104 14.26 -18.46 -0.01
N HIS A 105 14.11 -19.19 1.09
CA HIS A 105 13.16 -20.31 1.17
C HIS A 105 12.04 -19.97 2.14
N THR A 106 11.19 -19.04 1.73
CA THR A 106 9.95 -18.74 2.44
C THR A 106 8.84 -19.59 1.85
N HIS A 107 8.31 -20.50 2.67
CA HIS A 107 7.15 -21.31 2.31
C HIS A 107 5.90 -20.42 2.33
N VAL A 108 5.58 -19.83 1.17
CA VAL A 108 4.35 -19.04 0.98
C VAL A 108 3.20 -20.01 0.69
N HIS A 109 2.45 -20.39 1.72
CA HIS A 109 1.24 -21.18 1.56
C HIS A 109 0.02 -20.28 1.27
N SER A 110 -1.01 -20.82 0.63
CA SER A 110 -2.23 -20.06 0.30
C SER A 110 -2.84 -19.34 1.50
N GLY A 111 -2.92 -20.00 2.66
CA GLY A 111 -3.40 -19.40 3.91
C GLY A 111 -2.61 -18.16 4.35
N TYR A 112 -1.30 -18.13 4.09
CA TYR A 112 -0.46 -16.97 4.39
C TYR A 112 -0.86 -15.75 3.54
N ILE A 113 -1.08 -15.97 2.25
CA ILE A 113 -1.47 -14.91 1.32
C ILE A 113 -2.84 -14.36 1.72
N PHE A 114 -3.82 -15.22 1.95
CA PHE A 114 -5.18 -14.80 2.33
C PHE A 114 -5.21 -14.05 3.65
N ASN A 115 -4.50 -14.52 4.68
CA ASN A 115 -4.45 -13.85 5.97
C ASN A 115 -3.75 -12.47 5.86
N SER A 116 -2.69 -12.38 5.06
CA SER A 116 -1.99 -11.12 4.79
C SER A 116 -2.89 -10.10 4.06
N VAL A 117 -3.64 -10.56 3.05
CA VAL A 117 -4.63 -9.72 2.34
C VAL A 117 -5.69 -9.22 3.31
N LYS A 118 -6.27 -10.10 4.12
CA LYS A 118 -7.31 -9.74 5.10
C LYS A 118 -6.83 -8.66 6.05
N LYS A 119 -5.63 -8.82 6.62
CA LYS A 119 -5.04 -7.81 7.51
C LYS A 119 -4.77 -6.49 6.79
N SER A 120 -4.38 -6.55 5.51
CA SER A 120 -4.20 -5.35 4.69
C SER A 120 -5.49 -4.57 4.50
N LEU A 121 -6.58 -5.27 4.16
CA LEU A 121 -7.93 -4.70 3.99
C LEU A 121 -8.42 -4.06 5.30
N GLU A 122 -8.22 -4.73 6.44
CA GLU A 122 -8.55 -4.18 7.76
C GLU A 122 -7.79 -2.89 8.08
N CYS A 123 -6.47 -2.83 7.81
CA CYS A 123 -5.68 -1.61 8.02
C CYS A 123 -6.06 -0.47 7.07
N LEU A 124 -6.36 -0.80 5.81
CA LEU A 124 -6.79 0.17 4.80
C LEU A 124 -8.25 0.60 4.98
N GLN A 125 -9.03 -0.19 5.72
CA GLN A 125 -10.48 -0.03 5.89
C GLN A 125 -11.21 -0.02 4.54
N LEU A 126 -10.81 -0.92 3.63
CA LEU A 126 -11.36 -1.11 2.29
C LEU A 126 -11.87 -2.55 2.12
N ASP A 127 -12.85 -2.74 1.25
CA ASP A 127 -13.44 -4.06 0.98
C ASP A 127 -12.61 -4.90 0.00
N TYR A 128 -11.87 -4.26 -0.92
CA TYR A 128 -11.05 -4.93 -1.92
C TYR A 128 -9.78 -4.14 -2.26
N VAL A 129 -8.83 -4.81 -2.90
CA VAL A 129 -7.68 -4.22 -3.59
C VAL A 129 -7.70 -4.63 -5.06
N ASN A 130 -7.21 -3.78 -5.95
CA ASN A 130 -7.22 -4.06 -7.39
C ASN A 130 -6.10 -5.01 -7.81
N VAL A 131 -4.95 -4.95 -7.13
CA VAL A 131 -3.76 -5.75 -7.45
C VAL A 131 -3.07 -6.21 -6.16
N LEU A 132 -2.57 -7.44 -6.15
CA LEU A 132 -1.85 -8.11 -5.05
C LEU A 132 -0.41 -8.50 -5.42
#